data_AF-A0A1C3W7X6-F1
#
_entry.id   AF-A0A1C3W7X6-F1
#
_cell.length_a   1.000
_cell.length_b   1.000
_cell.length_c   1.000
_cell.angle_alpha   90.00
_cell.angle_beta   90.00
_cell.angle_gamma   90.00
#
_symmetry.space_group_name_H-M   'P 1'
#
loop_
_entity.id
_entity.type
_entity.pdbx_description
1 polymer ?
#
loop_
_entity_poly.entity_id
_entity_poly.type
_entity_poly.pdbx_seq_one_letter_code
_entity_poly.pdbx_strand_id
1 'polypeptide(L)'
;MRILGTMALCAALGGCAAAPKMGWVRVDGQSSRDNPVLQTQFEVDRTACLGERNKAALSGVTVAGSGLAGAIAAQERTNAADTVGQGCMAEKGYLLVREDEADAKRAELARVAELKKQQEAAAAAPAPKQKKPASTAKPSS
;
A
#
# COMPACT_ATOMS: atom_id res chain seq x y z
N MET A 1 51.89 7.17 -19.50
CA MET A 1 50.80 7.97 -18.90
C MET A 1 49.42 7.71 -19.55
N ARG A 2 49.14 6.49 -20.06
CA ARG A 2 47.84 6.14 -20.68
C ARG A 2 47.04 5.07 -19.92
N ILE A 3 47.64 4.47 -18.89
CA ILE A 3 47.08 3.33 -18.15
C ILE A 3 46.34 3.79 -16.87
N LEU A 4 46.57 5.02 -16.42
CA LEU A 4 45.92 5.60 -15.24
C LEU A 4 44.51 6.16 -15.52
N GLY A 5 44.13 6.33 -16.79
CA GLY A 5 42.81 6.88 -17.16
C GLY A 5 41.67 5.85 -17.10
N THR A 6 41.98 4.56 -17.22
CA THR A 6 40.95 3.50 -17.34
C THR A 6 40.43 3.01 -15.99
N MET A 7 41.20 3.11 -14.90
CA MET A 7 40.73 2.66 -13.57
C MET A 7 39.72 3.61 -12.91
N ALA A 8 39.70 4.89 -13.29
CA ALA A 8 38.75 5.85 -12.73
C ALA A 8 37.31 5.65 -13.25
N LEU A 9 37.14 5.01 -14.42
CA LEU A 9 35.83 4.81 -15.03
C LEU A 9 35.07 3.60 -14.42
N CYS A 10 35.79 2.62 -13.86
CA CYS A 10 35.17 1.45 -13.22
C CYS A 10 34.65 1.72 -11.80
N ALA A 11 35.17 2.74 -11.10
CA ALA A 11 34.70 3.10 -9.76
C ALA A 11 33.32 3.78 -9.74
N ALA A 12 32.87 4.32 -10.88
CA ALA A 12 31.56 4.96 -11.01
C ALA A 12 30.40 3.97 -11.28
N LEU A 13 30.70 2.70 -11.59
CA LEU A 13 29.69 1.67 -11.90
C LEU A 13 29.34 0.77 -10.69
N GLY A 14 30.02 0.95 -9.55
CA GLY A 14 29.81 0.15 -8.33
C GLY A 14 28.57 0.53 -7.51
N GLY A 15 27.86 1.58 -7.89
CA GLY A 15 26.63 2.01 -7.23
C GLY A 15 25.39 1.30 -7.78
N CYS A 16 25.35 -0.03 -7.75
CA CYS A 16 24.08 -0.74 -7.87
C CYS A 16 23.33 -0.53 -6.55
N ALA A 17 22.81 0.68 -6.35
CA ALA A 17 21.94 0.99 -5.23
C ALA A 17 20.75 0.03 -5.35
N ALA A 18 20.72 -0.99 -4.49
CA ALA A 18 19.61 -1.93 -4.41
C ALA A 18 18.35 -1.10 -4.19
N ALA A 19 17.54 -0.96 -5.24
CA ALA A 19 16.27 -0.27 -5.13
C ALA A 19 15.49 -0.90 -3.97
N PRO A 20 14.89 -0.08 -3.08
CA PRO A 20 14.12 -0.61 -1.96
C PRO A 20 13.05 -1.53 -2.52
N LYS A 21 13.07 -2.79 -2.09
CA LYS A 21 12.06 -3.75 -2.52
C LYS A 21 10.74 -3.30 -1.92
N MET A 22 9.74 -3.10 -2.77
CA MET A 22 8.40 -2.72 -2.36
C MET A 22 7.53 -3.97 -2.25
N GLY A 23 6.78 -4.08 -1.17
CA GLY A 23 5.84 -5.16 -0.90
C GLY A 23 4.41 -4.64 -0.72
N TRP A 24 3.43 -5.48 -1.04
CA TRP A 24 2.01 -5.17 -0.83
C TRP A 24 1.55 -5.69 0.53
N VAL A 25 0.88 -4.84 1.30
CA VAL A 25 0.31 -5.18 2.61
C VAL A 25 -1.19 -4.88 2.59
N ARG A 26 -2.02 -5.77 3.13
CA ARG A 26 -3.46 -5.51 3.25
C ARG A 26 -3.76 -4.49 4.34
N VAL A 27 -4.68 -3.58 4.06
CA VAL A 27 -5.11 -2.52 4.99
C VAL A 27 -5.98 -3.04 6.14
N ASP A 28 -6.54 -4.24 6.01
CA ASP A 28 -7.33 -4.91 7.05
C ASP A 28 -6.48 -5.53 8.17
N GLY A 29 -5.15 -5.46 8.05
CA GLY A 29 -4.21 -6.05 9.01
C GLY A 29 -4.11 -7.57 8.94
N GLN A 30 -4.80 -8.23 8.00
CA GLN A 30 -4.67 -9.67 7.80
C GLN A 30 -3.42 -10.01 7.00
N SER A 31 -2.74 -11.07 7.41
CA SER A 31 -1.51 -11.54 6.80
C SER A 31 -1.80 -12.75 5.91
N SER A 32 -1.32 -12.71 4.67
CA SER A 32 -1.38 -13.85 3.75
C SER A 32 -0.53 -15.05 4.21
N ARG A 33 0.35 -14.89 5.21
CA ARG A 33 1.13 -15.99 5.79
C ARG A 33 0.27 -16.93 6.63
N ASP A 34 -0.81 -16.42 7.21
CA ASP A 34 -1.64 -17.13 8.18
C ASP A 34 -2.93 -17.69 7.53
N ASN A 35 -3.18 -17.37 6.26
CA ASN A 35 -4.36 -17.82 5.53
C ASN A 35 -4.08 -18.02 4.01
N PRO A 36 -4.11 -19.27 3.50
CA PRO A 36 -3.84 -19.54 2.09
C PRO A 36 -4.89 -18.91 1.16
N VAL A 37 -6.12 -18.69 1.62
CA VAL A 37 -7.17 -18.02 0.84
C VAL A 37 -6.80 -16.57 0.55
N LEU A 38 -6.18 -15.87 1.50
CA LEU A 38 -5.72 -14.49 1.31
C LEU A 38 -4.51 -14.41 0.38
N GLN A 39 -3.70 -15.46 0.32
CA GLN A 39 -2.61 -15.56 -0.64
C GLN A 39 -3.15 -15.69 -2.07
N THR A 40 -4.11 -16.60 -2.29
CA THR A 40 -4.77 -16.73 -3.59
C THR A 40 -5.52 -15.46 -3.97
N GLN A 41 -6.22 -14.82 -3.03
CA GLN A 41 -6.91 -13.56 -3.28
C GLN A 41 -5.93 -12.47 -3.72
N PHE A 42 -4.77 -12.35 -3.05
CA PHE A 42 -3.72 -11.44 -3.46
C PHE A 42 -3.21 -11.71 -4.89
N GLU A 43 -3.03 -12.97 -5.27
CA GLU A 43 -2.60 -13.32 -6.63
C GLU A 43 -3.66 -12.97 -7.68
N VAL A 44 -4.94 -13.22 -7.40
CA VAL A 44 -6.06 -12.83 -8.27
C VAL A 44 -6.15 -11.32 -8.40
N ASP A 45 -6.04 -10.59 -7.29
CA ASP A 45 -6.08 -9.12 -7.28
C ASP A 45 -4.89 -8.52 -8.03
N ARG A 46 -3.70 -9.06 -7.79
CA ARG A 46 -2.47 -8.63 -8.46
C ARG A 46 -2.56 -8.86 -9.96
N THR A 47 -3.03 -10.02 -10.40
CA THR A 47 -3.16 -10.32 -11.84
C THR A 47 -4.20 -9.43 -12.51
N ALA A 48 -5.34 -9.16 -11.86
CA ALA A 48 -6.32 -8.20 -12.34
C ALA A 48 -5.72 -6.79 -12.49
N CYS A 49 -5.00 -6.29 -11.47
CA CYS A 49 -4.39 -4.96 -11.51
C CYS A 49 -3.22 -4.85 -12.48
N LEU A 50 -2.47 -5.93 -12.70
CA LEU A 50 -1.45 -5.99 -13.76
C LEU A 50 -2.09 -5.86 -15.15
N GLY A 51 -3.30 -6.38 -15.35
CA GLY A 51 -4.08 -6.17 -16.57
C GLY A 51 -4.37 -4.69 -16.82
N GLU A 52 -4.90 -3.97 -15.82
CA GLU A 52 -5.19 -2.54 -15.95
C GLU A 52 -3.92 -1.69 -16.14
N ARG A 53 -2.82 -2.06 -15.46
CA ARG A 53 -1.51 -1.43 -15.71
C ARG A 53 -1.07 -1.60 -17.16
N ASN A 54 -1.11 -2.81 -17.70
CA ASN A 54 -0.68 -3.09 -19.08
C ASN A 54 -1.56 -2.35 -20.08
N LYS A 55 -2.87 -2.29 -19.83
CA LYS A 55 -3.81 -1.49 -20.62
C LYS A 55 -3.45 0.00 -20.60
N ALA A 56 -3.09 0.55 -19.45
CA ALA A 56 -2.61 1.93 -19.33
C ALA A 56 -1.24 2.16 -20.00
N ALA A 57 -0.35 1.17 -20.00
CA ALA A 57 0.93 1.27 -20.71
C ALA A 57 0.75 1.33 -22.23
N LEU A 58 -0.27 0.66 -22.76
CA LEU A 58 -0.57 0.60 -24.19
C LEU A 58 -1.36 1.80 -24.70
N SER A 59 -2.14 2.48 -23.84
CA SER A 59 -2.97 3.62 -24.25
C SER A 59 -2.18 4.86 -24.69
N GLY A 60 -0.87 4.92 -24.41
CA GLY A 60 0.03 6.00 -24.78
C GLY A 60 0.94 5.73 -25.99
N VAL A 61 0.72 4.65 -26.76
CA VAL A 61 1.52 4.38 -27.98
C VAL A 61 1.13 5.35 -29.09
N THR A 62 1.68 6.56 -29.02
CA THR A 62 2.01 7.33 -30.22
C THR A 62 3.40 6.90 -30.66
N VAL A 63 3.71 6.93 -31.96
CA VAL A 63 5.03 6.63 -32.51
C VAL A 63 6.02 7.67 -31.96
N ALA A 64 6.51 7.44 -30.74
CA ALA A 64 7.46 8.33 -30.09
C ALA A 64 8.79 8.19 -30.83
N GLY A 65 9.23 9.30 -31.45
CA GLY A 65 10.42 9.33 -32.28
C GLY A 65 11.63 8.70 -31.59
N SER A 66 12.44 7.98 -32.38
CA SER A 66 13.69 7.40 -31.92
C SER A 66 14.60 8.46 -31.30
N GLY A 67 15.21 8.14 -30.16
CA GLY A 67 16.17 9.02 -29.46
C GLY A 67 15.79 9.29 -28.01
N LEU A 68 16.51 10.23 -27.39
CA LEU A 68 16.35 10.55 -25.96
C LEU A 68 14.93 11.01 -25.61
N ALA A 69 14.28 11.79 -26.48
CA ALA A 69 12.90 12.23 -26.29
C ALA A 69 11.92 11.03 -26.25
N GLY A 70 12.12 10.03 -27.13
CA GLY A 70 11.34 8.79 -27.10
C GLY A 70 11.58 7.96 -25.84
N ALA A 71 12.80 7.95 -25.31
CA ALA A 71 13.13 7.28 -24.06
C ALA A 71 12.46 7.95 -22.84
N ILE A 72 12.44 9.28 -22.78
CA ILE A 72 11.75 10.03 -21.71
C ILE A 72 10.24 9.78 -21.78
N ALA A 73 9.65 9.89 -22.98
CA ALA A 73 8.22 9.60 -23.18
C ALA A 73 7.86 8.13 -22.88
N ALA A 74 8.79 7.18 -23.06
CA ALA A 74 8.59 5.81 -22.62
C ALA A 74 8.58 5.69 -21.08
N GLN A 75 9.50 6.36 -20.40
CA GLN A 75 9.58 6.36 -18.95
C GLN A 75 8.33 6.98 -18.29
N GLU A 76 7.85 8.12 -18.80
CA GLU A 76 6.64 8.76 -18.29
C GLU A 76 5.41 7.86 -18.41
N ARG A 77 5.29 7.11 -19.52
CA ARG A 77 4.24 6.11 -19.70
C ARG A 77 4.34 4.97 -18.71
N THR A 78 5.55 4.47 -18.45
CA THR A 78 5.76 3.43 -17.43
C THR A 78 5.35 3.94 -16.04
N ASN A 79 5.74 5.16 -15.67
CA ASN A 79 5.36 5.77 -14.38
C ASN A 79 3.84 5.96 -14.27
N ALA A 80 3.19 6.40 -15.34
CA ALA A 80 1.73 6.57 -15.37
C ALA A 80 1.00 5.22 -15.26
N ALA A 81 1.47 4.19 -15.98
CA ALA A 81 0.94 2.85 -15.88
C ALA A 81 1.12 2.28 -14.46
N ASP A 82 2.29 2.45 -13.86
CA ASP A 82 2.56 2.02 -12.47
C ASP A 82 1.62 2.71 -11.49
N THR A 83 1.31 4.00 -11.68
CA THR A 83 0.32 4.73 -10.88
C THR A 83 -1.08 4.10 -10.98
N VAL A 84 -1.50 3.70 -12.20
CA VAL A 84 -2.79 2.99 -12.40
C VAL A 84 -2.79 1.63 -11.70
N GLY A 85 -1.70 0.87 -11.84
CA GLY A 85 -1.55 -0.42 -11.16
C GLY A 85 -1.59 -0.29 -9.63
N GLN A 86 -0.95 0.75 -9.09
CA GLN A 86 -0.98 1.05 -7.66
C GLN A 86 -2.36 1.49 -7.18
N GLY A 87 -3.06 2.32 -7.96
CA GLY A 87 -4.43 2.73 -7.69
C GLY A 87 -5.38 1.54 -7.61
N CYS A 88 -5.31 0.64 -8.59
CA CYS A 88 -6.11 -0.60 -8.58
C CYS A 88 -5.86 -1.46 -7.33
N MET A 89 -4.59 -1.61 -6.92
CA MET A 89 -4.26 -2.35 -5.71
C MET A 89 -4.77 -1.64 -4.44
N ALA A 90 -4.69 -0.31 -4.40
CA ALA A 90 -5.22 0.49 -3.30
C ALA A 90 -6.75 0.37 -3.17
N GLU A 91 -7.49 0.39 -4.29
CA GLU A 91 -8.93 0.17 -4.32
C GLU A 91 -9.32 -1.21 -3.79
N LYS A 92 -8.48 -2.22 -4.00
CA LYS A 92 -8.65 -3.57 -3.48
C LYS A 92 -8.17 -3.75 -2.04
N GLY A 93 -7.71 -2.67 -1.39
CA GLY A 93 -7.31 -2.68 0.01
C GLY A 93 -5.86 -3.10 0.24
N TYR A 94 -4.97 -2.88 -0.72
CA TYR A 94 -3.54 -3.11 -0.56
C TYR A 94 -2.77 -1.79 -0.53
N LEU A 95 -1.86 -1.67 0.42
CA LEU A 95 -0.92 -0.57 0.55
C LEU A 95 0.45 -1.01 0.06
N LEU A 96 1.08 -0.21 -0.80
CA LEU A 96 2.46 -0.41 -1.20
C LEU A 96 3.39 0.17 -0.12
N VAL A 97 4.20 -0.68 0.48
CA VAL A 97 5.18 -0.30 1.51
C VAL A 97 6.54 -0.86 1.16
N ARG A 98 7.60 -0.37 1.79
CA ARG A 98 8.89 -1.04 1.66
C ARG A 98 8.84 -2.40 2.36
N GLU A 99 9.52 -3.40 1.83
CA GLU A 99 9.53 -4.76 2.38
C GLU A 99 10.06 -4.81 3.82
N ASP A 100 11.03 -3.97 4.17
CA ASP A 100 11.57 -3.83 5.52
C ASP A 100 10.55 -3.25 6.51
N GLU A 101 9.61 -2.44 6.02
CA GLU A 101 8.53 -1.84 6.81
C GLU A 101 7.24 -2.66 6.81
N ALA A 102 7.14 -3.68 5.96
CA ALA A 102 5.90 -4.41 5.74
C ALA A 102 5.36 -5.08 7.02
N ASP A 103 6.23 -5.67 7.83
CA ASP A 103 5.86 -6.27 9.11
C ASP A 103 5.41 -5.22 10.14
N ALA A 104 6.13 -4.10 10.23
CA ALA A 104 5.78 -3.00 11.14
C ALA A 104 4.43 -2.36 10.76
N LYS A 105 4.19 -2.12 9.47
CA LYS A 105 2.94 -1.55 8.96
C LYS A 105 1.76 -2.49 9.13
N ARG A 106 1.96 -3.81 8.95
CA ARG A 106 0.93 -4.81 9.28
C ARG A 106 0.52 -4.75 10.75
N ALA A 107 1.49 -4.70 11.65
CA ALA A 107 1.21 -4.63 13.08
C ALA A 107 0.47 -3.33 13.44
N GLU A 108 0.86 -2.20 12.85
CA GLU A 108 0.17 -0.92 13.03
C GLU A 108 -1.30 -0.99 12.57
N LEU A 109 -1.54 -1.49 11.35
CA LEU A 109 -2.88 -1.63 10.78
C LEU A 109 -3.77 -2.58 11.60
N ALA A 110 -3.22 -3.68 12.09
CA ALA A 110 -3.95 -4.60 12.98
C ALA A 110 -4.38 -3.92 14.29
N ARG A 111 -3.53 -3.06 14.88
CA ARG A 111 -3.89 -2.28 16.09
C ARG A 111 -4.98 -1.25 15.80
N VAL A 112 -4.89 -0.55 14.67
CA VAL A 112 -5.91 0.42 14.25
C VAL A 112 -7.26 -0.27 14.00
N ALA A 113 -7.26 -1.46 13.38
CA ALA A 113 -8.47 -2.24 13.14
C ALA A 113 -9.17 -2.63 14.45
N GLU A 114 -8.41 -3.06 15.46
CA GLU A 114 -8.96 -3.41 16.78
C GLU A 114 -9.51 -2.18 17.53
N LEU A 115 -8.80 -1.04 17.48
CA LEU A 115 -9.30 0.22 18.05
C LEU A 115 -10.61 0.66 17.37
N LYS A 116 -10.68 0.56 16.05
CA LYS A 116 -11.89 0.89 15.29
C LYS A 116 -13.06 -0.01 15.70
N LYS A 117 -12.81 -1.33 15.83
CA LYS A 117 -13.82 -2.28 16.30
C LYS A 117 -14.35 -1.94 17.70
N GLN A 118 -13.49 -1.50 18.60
CA GLN A 118 -13.89 -1.05 19.95
C GLN A 118 -14.71 0.25 19.90
N GLN A 119 -14.32 1.21 19.05
CA GLN A 119 -15.07 2.45 18.86
C GLN A 119 -16.45 2.19 18.25
N GLU A 120 -16.55 1.33 17.24
CA GLU A 120 -17.83 0.92 16.64
C GLU A 120 -18.72 0.19 17.64
N ALA A 121 -18.14 -0.70 18.46
CA ALA A 121 -18.88 -1.36 19.54
C ALA A 121 -19.37 -0.37 20.62
N ALA A 122 -18.57 0.66 20.95
CA ALA A 122 -18.96 1.71 21.88
C ALA A 122 -20.03 2.65 21.29
N ALA A 123 -19.98 2.94 19.99
CA ALA A 123 -20.99 3.73 19.29
C ALA A 123 -22.30 2.96 19.07
N ALA A 124 -22.23 1.63 18.95
CA ALA A 124 -23.39 0.75 18.85
C ALA A 124 -23.97 0.36 20.24
N ALA A 125 -23.27 0.68 21.34
CA ALA A 125 -23.77 0.39 22.68
C ALA A 125 -24.97 1.29 23.00
N PRO A 126 -26.12 0.72 23.42
CA PRO A 126 -27.28 1.52 23.80
C PRO A 126 -26.92 2.41 25.01
N ALA A 127 -27.32 3.68 24.95
CA ALA A 127 -27.03 4.66 26.00
C ALA A 127 -27.40 4.09 27.38
N PRO A 128 -26.50 4.20 28.39
CA PRO A 128 -26.80 3.71 29.73
C PRO A 128 -28.07 4.41 30.22
N LYS A 129 -29.13 3.64 30.50
CA LYS A 129 -30.37 4.16 31.08
C LYS A 129 -30.01 4.97 32.31
N GLN A 130 -30.16 6.29 32.24
CA GLN A 130 -29.93 7.18 33.36
C GLN A 130 -30.80 6.68 34.53
N LYS A 131 -30.16 6.07 35.54
CA LYS A 131 -30.83 5.72 36.79
C LYS A 131 -31.23 7.04 37.43
N LYS A 132 -32.52 7.40 37.27
CA LYS A 132 -33.18 8.52 37.93
C LYS A 132 -32.81 8.43 39.42
N PRO A 133 -32.17 9.45 40.01
CA PRO A 133 -31.82 9.40 41.43
C PRO A 133 -33.11 9.22 42.22
N ALA A 134 -33.15 8.15 43.02
CA ALA A 134 -34.23 7.89 43.95
C ALA A 134 -34.23 9.02 44.97
N SER A 135 -35.21 9.93 44.84
CA SER A 135 -35.48 10.95 45.83
C SER A 135 -35.82 10.25 47.14
N THR A 136 -34.90 10.37 48.09
CA THR A 136 -35.01 9.93 49.47
C THR A 136 -36.29 10.42 50.12
N ALA A 137 -36.85 9.52 50.94
CA ALA A 137 -38.06 9.70 51.72
C ALA A 137 -37.96 10.80 52.80
N LYS A 138 -39.08 11.56 52.94
CA LYS A 138 -39.78 12.08 54.16
C LYS A 138 -39.00 12.94 55.21
N PRO A 139 -39.65 13.82 56.00
CA PRO A 139 -40.78 13.47 56.88
C PRO A 139 -41.95 14.48 56.93
N SER A 140 -43.01 13.99 57.57
CA SER A 140 -44.29 14.62 57.88
C SER A 140 -44.21 15.97 58.59
N SER A 141 -45.24 16.80 58.37
CA SER A 141 -45.86 17.68 59.38
C SER A 141 -47.36 17.72 59.12
#